data_AF-A0AAW2F1S1-F1
#
_entry.id   AF-A0AAW2F1S1-F1
#
_cell.length_a   1.000
_cell.length_b   1.000
_cell.length_c   1.000
_cell.angle_alpha   90.00
_cell.angle_beta   90.00
_cell.angle_gamma   90.00
#
_symmetry.space_group_name_H-M   'P 1'
#
loop_
_entity.id
_entity.type
_entity.pdbx_description
1 polymer ?
#
loop_
_entity_poly.entity_id
_entity_poly.type
_entity_poly.pdbx_seq_one_letter_code
_entity_poly.pdbx_strand_id
1 'polypeptide(L)'
;MFSEAYDTGLHPQEFVNNTRKKGELIMGIGHRVKSINNPDMRVKLIKEFVLENFPTKPLVEYALEVEKITTSKKPNLILNVDGIIACSFVDMLRNSGSFTREEAQEYIEIGAINSLFVLGRSIGFIGHYMDQKRLKQGLYRHPWDDISYVLPEQYN
;
A
#
# COMPACT_ATOMS: atom_id res chain seq x y z
N MET A 1 -7.00 -7.43 4.15
CA MET A 1 -8.03 -6.41 4.47
C MET A 1 -9.05 -6.25 3.35
N PHE A 2 -8.71 -5.67 2.18
CA PHE A 2 -9.67 -5.55 1.07
C PHE A 2 -10.21 -6.90 0.59
N SER A 3 -9.33 -7.87 0.33
CA SER A 3 -9.75 -9.21 -0.12
C SER A 3 -10.72 -9.87 0.85
N GLU A 4 -10.43 -9.82 2.15
CA GLU A 4 -11.31 -10.37 3.19
C GLU A 4 -12.67 -9.68 3.25
N ALA A 5 -12.71 -8.35 3.18
CA ALA A 5 -13.96 -7.60 3.18
C ALA A 5 -14.80 -7.90 1.92
N TYR A 6 -14.16 -7.99 0.76
CA TYR A 6 -14.80 -8.34 -0.49
C TYR A 6 -15.31 -9.80 -0.49
N ASP A 7 -14.48 -10.74 -0.05
CA ASP A 7 -14.78 -12.18 -0.05
C ASP A 7 -15.90 -12.53 0.94
N THR A 8 -16.06 -11.75 2.01
CA THR A 8 -17.19 -11.86 2.95
C THR A 8 -18.46 -11.17 2.48
N GLY A 9 -18.44 -10.54 1.30
CA GLY A 9 -19.58 -9.84 0.72
C GLY A 9 -19.97 -8.55 1.45
N LEU A 10 -19.07 -7.99 2.28
CA LEU A 10 -19.36 -6.75 3.01
C LEU A 10 -19.48 -5.59 2.03
N HIS A 11 -20.57 -4.82 2.13
CA HIS A 11 -20.71 -3.61 1.33
C HIS A 11 -19.60 -2.58 1.68
N PRO A 12 -19.03 -1.81 0.72
CA PRO A 12 -17.94 -0.85 0.99
C PRO A 12 -18.22 0.09 2.17
N GLN A 13 -19.46 0.56 2.31
CA GLN A 13 -19.88 1.42 3.42
C GLN A 13 -19.84 0.69 4.77
N GLU A 14 -20.22 -0.57 4.81
CA GLU A 14 -20.16 -1.40 6.01
C GLU A 14 -18.72 -1.70 6.40
N PHE A 15 -17.88 -2.04 5.43
CA PHE A 15 -16.44 -2.23 5.65
C PHE A 15 -15.78 -1.00 6.27
N VAL A 16 -16.04 0.20 5.73
CA VAL A 16 -15.52 1.47 6.28
C VAL A 16 -16.02 1.70 7.71
N ASN A 17 -17.30 1.44 7.98
CA ASN A 17 -17.90 1.65 9.29
C ASN A 17 -17.38 0.64 10.33
N ASN A 18 -17.24 -0.63 9.94
CA ASN A 18 -16.73 -1.70 10.79
C ASN A 18 -15.28 -1.45 11.17
N THR A 19 -14.44 -1.04 10.20
CA THR A 19 -13.04 -0.68 10.45
C THR A 19 -12.94 0.49 11.44
N ARG A 20 -13.77 1.52 11.26
CA ARG A 20 -13.85 2.65 12.19
C ARG A 20 -14.28 2.22 13.60
N LYS A 21 -15.27 1.34 13.71
CA LYS A 21 -15.75 0.82 15.01
C LYS A 21 -14.67 0.03 15.75
N LYS A 22 -13.80 -0.68 15.02
CA LYS A 22 -12.62 -1.37 15.57
C LYS A 22 -11.48 -0.42 15.99
N GLY A 23 -11.55 0.86 15.63
CA GLY A 23 -10.48 1.81 15.89
C GLY A 23 -9.27 1.65 14.95
N GLU A 24 -9.44 0.94 13.84
CA GLU A 24 -8.39 0.67 12.87
C GLU A 24 -8.44 1.68 11.70
N LEU A 25 -7.32 1.85 11.01
CA LEU A 25 -7.26 2.58 9.74
C LEU A 25 -7.32 1.58 8.58
N ILE A 26 -7.94 1.98 7.47
CA ILE A 26 -8.00 1.14 6.27
C ILE A 26 -6.62 1.16 5.60
N MET A 27 -5.97 0.00 5.54
CA MET A 27 -4.67 -0.15 4.88
C MET A 27 -4.81 0.14 3.39
N GLY A 28 -3.87 0.92 2.84
CA GLY A 28 -3.91 1.36 1.44
C GLY A 28 -4.74 2.63 1.19
N ILE A 29 -5.37 3.21 2.22
CA ILE A 29 -6.09 4.48 2.12
C ILE A 29 -5.30 5.58 2.85
N GLY A 30 -5.16 6.73 2.18
CA GLY A 30 -4.57 7.92 2.74
C GLY A 30 -3.24 8.30 2.10
N HIS A 31 -3.04 9.61 1.97
CA HIS A 31 -1.79 10.19 1.52
C HIS A 31 -1.47 11.47 2.33
N ARG A 32 -0.17 11.75 2.56
CA ARG A 32 0.27 12.94 3.32
C ARG A 32 0.01 14.26 2.58
N VAL A 33 0.33 14.32 1.28
CA VAL A 33 0.22 15.53 0.43
C VAL A 33 -0.85 15.45 -0.66
N LYS A 34 -0.93 14.34 -1.40
CA LYS A 34 -1.87 14.12 -2.52
C LYS A 34 -3.32 13.97 -2.04
N SER A 35 -4.25 14.25 -2.95
CA SER A 35 -5.70 14.27 -2.70
C SER A 35 -6.48 13.99 -3.98
N ILE A 36 -7.81 13.94 -3.89
CA ILE A 36 -8.69 13.75 -5.05
C ILE A 36 -8.48 14.83 -6.15
N ASN A 37 -8.15 16.06 -5.74
CA ASN A 37 -7.89 17.19 -6.67
C ASN A 37 -6.42 17.29 -7.11
N ASN A 38 -5.52 16.56 -6.45
CA ASN A 38 -4.08 16.50 -6.75
C ASN A 38 -3.64 15.04 -6.68
N PRO A 39 -3.91 14.24 -7.72
CA PRO A 39 -3.74 12.80 -7.68
C PRO A 39 -2.28 12.37 -7.59
N ASP A 40 -2.03 11.20 -7.00
CA ASP A 40 -0.74 10.51 -7.10
C ASP A 40 -0.62 9.89 -8.50
N MET A 41 0.36 10.36 -9.27
CA MET A 41 0.57 9.91 -10.65
C MET A 41 0.92 8.42 -10.75
N ARG A 42 1.56 7.84 -9.73
CA ARG A 42 1.85 6.40 -9.71
C ARG A 42 0.56 5.58 -9.64
N VAL A 43 -0.36 6.01 -8.78
CA VAL A 43 -1.70 5.39 -8.67
C VAL A 43 -2.46 5.56 -9.98
N LYS A 44 -2.42 6.75 -10.58
CA LYS A 44 -3.09 7.01 -11.86
C LYS A 44 -2.62 6.06 -12.97
N LEU A 45 -1.31 5.93 -13.16
CA LEU A 45 -0.73 5.07 -14.21
C LEU A 45 -1.12 3.59 -14.02
N ILE A 46 -1.01 3.08 -12.79
CA ILE A 46 -1.37 1.68 -12.48
C ILE A 46 -2.87 1.47 -12.68
N LYS A 47 -3.69 2.39 -12.18
CA LYS A 47 -5.15 2.33 -12.31
C LYS A 47 -5.59 2.32 -13.77
N GLU A 48 -5.06 3.23 -14.60
CA GLU A 48 -5.37 3.28 -16.03
C GLU A 48 -5.01 1.98 -16.73
N PHE A 49 -3.79 1.48 -16.51
CA PHE A 49 -3.35 0.20 -17.08
C PHE A 49 -4.27 -0.95 -16.68
N VAL A 50 -4.61 -1.07 -15.40
CA VAL A 50 -5.47 -2.16 -14.89
C VAL A 50 -6.87 -2.05 -15.47
N LEU A 51 -7.49 -0.86 -15.45
CA LEU A 51 -8.84 -0.64 -15.98
C LEU A 51 -8.93 -0.98 -17.47
N GLU A 52 -7.91 -0.66 -18.25
CA GLU A 52 -7.86 -0.92 -19.69
C GLU A 52 -7.56 -2.39 -20.03
N ASN A 53 -6.63 -3.03 -19.32
CA ASN A 53 -6.05 -4.29 -19.78
C ASN A 53 -6.55 -5.53 -19.03
N PHE A 54 -7.04 -5.41 -17.79
CA PHE A 54 -7.47 -6.59 -17.04
C PHE A 54 -8.85 -7.07 -17.50
N PRO A 55 -9.06 -8.39 -17.67
CA PRO A 55 -10.36 -8.92 -18.08
C PRO A 55 -11.44 -8.69 -17.04
N THR A 56 -11.12 -8.90 -15.76
CA THR A 56 -11.98 -8.57 -14.62
C THR A 56 -11.14 -7.96 -13.49
N LYS A 57 -11.77 -7.09 -12.69
CA LYS A 57 -11.09 -6.30 -11.65
C LYS A 57 -12.00 -5.97 -10.45
N PRO A 58 -12.71 -6.97 -9.90
CA PRO A 58 -13.72 -6.74 -8.87
C PRO A 58 -13.15 -6.14 -7.58
N LEU A 59 -11.93 -6.53 -7.19
CA LEU A 59 -11.34 -6.03 -5.95
C LEU A 59 -10.86 -4.59 -6.09
N VAL A 60 -10.31 -4.23 -7.26
CA VAL A 60 -9.96 -2.84 -7.59
C VAL A 60 -11.22 -1.98 -7.63
N GLU A 61 -12.30 -2.42 -8.26
CA GLU A 61 -13.58 -1.70 -8.27
C GLU A 61 -14.13 -1.51 -6.85
N TYR A 62 -14.10 -2.56 -6.03
CA TYR A 62 -14.48 -2.47 -4.61
C TYR A 62 -13.64 -1.44 -3.85
N ALA A 63 -12.31 -1.44 -4.06
CA ALA A 63 -11.41 -0.49 -3.43
C ALA A 63 -11.68 0.96 -3.87
N LEU A 64 -12.07 1.18 -5.13
CA LEU A 64 -12.47 2.50 -5.63
C LEU A 64 -13.80 2.98 -5.04
N GLU A 65 -14.76 2.09 -4.78
CA GLU A 65 -15.97 2.46 -4.03
C GLU A 65 -15.66 2.82 -2.58
N VAL A 66 -14.75 2.09 -1.93
CA VAL A 66 -14.23 2.46 -0.60
C VAL A 66 -13.55 3.84 -0.64
N GLU A 67 -12.74 4.13 -1.67
CA GLU A 67 -12.09 5.43 -1.86
C GLU A 67 -13.12 6.57 -1.97
N LYS A 68 -14.22 6.40 -2.71
CA LYS A 68 -15.28 7.42 -2.80
C LYS A 68 -15.85 7.75 -1.41
N ILE A 69 -16.07 6.72 -0.59
CA ILE A 69 -16.59 6.89 0.77
C ILE A 69 -15.57 7.58 1.66
N THR A 70 -14.28 7.21 1.60
CA THR A 70 -13.25 7.80 2.46
C THR A 70 -12.90 9.23 2.06
N THR A 71 -12.84 9.52 0.77
CA THR A 71 -12.59 10.88 0.25
C THR A 71 -13.72 11.85 0.57
N SER A 72 -14.98 11.37 0.68
CA SER A 72 -16.10 12.19 1.17
C SER A 72 -15.91 12.69 2.62
N LYS A 73 -15.11 11.98 3.42
CA LYS A 73 -14.77 12.37 4.81
C LYS A 73 -13.59 13.32 4.86
N LYS A 74 -12.55 13.05 4.08
CA LYS A 74 -11.37 13.91 3.97
C LYS A 74 -10.70 13.71 2.61
N PRO A 75 -10.38 14.79 1.86
CA PRO A 75 -9.97 14.69 0.46
C PRO A 75 -8.64 13.98 0.22
N ASN A 76 -7.80 13.82 1.25
CA ASN A 76 -6.52 13.12 1.18
C ASN A 76 -6.63 11.61 1.52
N LEU A 77 -7.82 11.11 1.86
CA LEU A 77 -8.08 9.68 2.07
C LEU A 77 -8.33 8.95 0.75
N ILE A 78 -7.41 9.15 -0.19
CA ILE A 78 -7.37 8.51 -1.51
C ILE A 78 -6.76 7.11 -1.42
N LEU A 79 -7.03 6.25 -2.40
CA LEU A 79 -6.32 4.98 -2.59
C LEU A 79 -4.86 5.28 -2.94
N ASN A 80 -3.93 4.76 -2.14
CA ASN A 80 -2.50 5.00 -2.32
C ASN A 80 -1.86 3.93 -3.21
N VAL A 81 -0.56 4.09 -3.50
CA VAL A 81 0.18 3.21 -4.41
C VAL A 81 0.25 1.76 -3.89
N ASP A 82 0.41 1.58 -2.58
CA ASP A 82 0.45 0.26 -1.95
C ASP A 82 -0.91 -0.44 -2.06
N GLY A 83 -2.00 0.31 -1.85
CA GLY A 83 -3.38 -0.17 -1.94
C GLY A 83 -3.78 -0.59 -3.35
N ILE A 84 -3.49 0.24 -4.36
CA ILE A 84 -3.81 -0.11 -5.76
C ILE A 84 -2.97 -1.30 -6.23
N ILE A 85 -1.66 -1.35 -5.93
CA ILE A 85 -0.81 -2.49 -6.31
C ILE A 85 -1.36 -3.77 -5.67
N ALA A 86 -1.69 -3.75 -4.38
CA ALA A 86 -2.20 -4.93 -3.70
C ALA A 86 -3.52 -5.42 -4.30
N CYS A 87 -4.50 -4.53 -4.51
CA CYS A 87 -5.79 -4.92 -5.07
C CYS A 87 -5.64 -5.45 -6.51
N SER A 88 -4.83 -4.76 -7.33
CA SER A 88 -4.56 -5.19 -8.70
C SER A 88 -3.81 -6.53 -8.75
N PHE A 89 -2.84 -6.75 -7.86
CA PHE A 89 -2.10 -8.02 -7.82
C PHE A 89 -3.01 -9.19 -7.46
N VAL A 90 -3.92 -8.99 -6.50
CA VAL A 90 -4.93 -9.99 -6.13
C VAL A 90 -5.90 -10.26 -7.29
N ASP A 91 -6.38 -9.22 -7.97
CA ASP A 91 -7.24 -9.39 -9.15
C ASP A 91 -6.50 -10.11 -10.29
N MET A 92 -5.22 -9.83 -10.50
CA MET A 92 -4.39 -10.52 -11.49
C MET A 92 -4.29 -12.02 -11.18
N LEU A 93 -3.93 -12.39 -9.95
CA LEU A 93 -3.81 -13.79 -9.57
C LEU A 93 -5.16 -14.52 -9.70
N ARG A 94 -6.24 -13.92 -9.17
CA ARG A 94 -7.56 -14.56 -9.13
C ARG A 94 -8.26 -14.64 -10.49
N ASN A 95 -7.95 -13.73 -11.42
CA ASN A 95 -8.74 -13.57 -12.65
C ASN A 95 -7.94 -13.64 -13.96
N SER A 96 -6.63 -13.89 -13.91
CA SER A 96 -5.81 -14.13 -15.11
C SER A 96 -6.13 -15.43 -15.85
N GLY A 97 -6.87 -16.34 -15.21
CA GLY A 97 -7.11 -17.69 -15.73
C GLY A 97 -5.90 -18.63 -15.61
N SER A 98 -4.80 -18.17 -14.99
CA SER A 98 -3.57 -18.96 -14.81
C SER A 98 -3.48 -19.67 -13.46
N PHE A 99 -4.32 -19.31 -12.49
CA PHE A 99 -4.33 -19.85 -11.14
C PHE A 99 -5.74 -20.22 -10.73
N THR A 100 -5.87 -21.30 -9.97
CA THR A 100 -7.06 -21.60 -9.19
C THR A 100 -7.21 -20.61 -8.04
N ARG A 101 -8.38 -20.62 -7.37
CA ARG A 101 -8.62 -19.71 -6.25
C ARG A 101 -7.71 -20.02 -5.07
N GLU A 102 -7.45 -21.31 -4.85
CA GLU A 102 -6.59 -21.84 -3.80
C GLU A 102 -5.13 -21.47 -4.05
N GLU A 103 -4.62 -21.67 -5.27
CA GLU A 103 -3.26 -21.26 -5.65
C GLU A 103 -3.05 -19.75 -5.51
N ALA A 104 -4.00 -18.95 -6.01
CA ALA A 104 -3.94 -17.49 -5.87
C ALA A 104 -3.89 -17.06 -4.39
N GLN A 105 -4.64 -17.76 -3.52
CA GLN A 105 -4.65 -17.49 -2.09
C GLN A 105 -3.32 -17.89 -1.42
N GLU A 106 -2.76 -19.04 -1.77
CA GLU A 106 -1.46 -19.49 -1.29
C GLU A 106 -0.35 -18.46 -1.61
N TYR A 107 -0.30 -17.95 -2.85
CA TYR A 107 0.68 -16.92 -3.23
C TYR A 107 0.55 -15.64 -2.40
N ILE A 108 -0.67 -15.25 -2.03
CA ILE A 108 -0.90 -14.09 -1.16
C ILE A 108 -0.39 -14.38 0.25
N GLU A 109 -0.68 -15.57 0.80
CA GLU A 109 -0.33 -15.98 2.17
C GLU A 109 1.17 -16.16 2.38
N ILE A 110 1.89 -16.74 1.41
CA ILE A 110 3.36 -16.86 1.47
C ILE A 110 4.07 -15.52 1.26
N GLY A 111 3.32 -14.45 0.95
CA GLY A 111 3.85 -13.09 0.87
C GLY A 111 4.46 -12.72 -0.48
N ALA A 112 3.93 -13.22 -1.60
CA ALA A 112 4.42 -12.85 -2.95
C ALA A 112 4.42 -11.32 -3.19
N ILE A 113 3.44 -10.60 -2.65
CA ILE A 113 3.36 -9.13 -2.71
C ILE A 113 4.55 -8.46 -1.98
N ASN A 114 4.98 -9.02 -0.84
CA ASN A 114 6.15 -8.52 -0.12
C ASN A 114 7.42 -8.68 -0.96
N SER A 115 7.57 -9.83 -1.62
CA SER A 115 8.70 -10.11 -2.52
C SER A 115 8.73 -9.15 -3.71
N LEU A 116 7.57 -8.80 -4.28
CA LEU A 116 7.48 -7.79 -5.34
C LEU A 116 8.02 -6.43 -4.88
N PHE A 117 7.65 -5.99 -3.67
CA PHE A 117 8.16 -4.74 -3.11
C PHE A 117 9.67 -4.79 -2.85
N VAL A 118 10.16 -5.89 -2.25
CA VAL A 118 11.60 -6.09 -1.97
C VAL A 118 12.41 -6.03 -3.26
N LEU A 119 11.96 -6.71 -4.31
CA LEU A 119 12.63 -6.72 -5.61
C LEU A 119 12.68 -5.31 -6.22
N GLY A 120 11.53 -4.63 -6.30
CA GLY A 120 11.45 -3.28 -6.87
C GLY A 120 12.28 -2.26 -6.08
N ARG A 121 12.24 -2.32 -4.74
CA ARG A 121 12.98 -1.39 -3.87
C ARG A 121 14.49 -1.63 -3.90
N SER A 122 14.93 -2.88 -4.11
CA SER A 122 16.36 -3.23 -4.20
C SER A 122 17.08 -2.46 -5.31
N ILE A 123 16.39 -2.20 -6.43
CA ILE A 123 16.94 -1.36 -7.52
C ILE A 123 17.31 0.02 -6.99
N GLY A 124 16.42 0.65 -6.22
CA GLY A 124 16.65 1.95 -5.61
C GLY A 124 17.77 1.91 -4.56
N PHE A 125 17.85 0.86 -3.75
CA PHE A 125 18.92 0.69 -2.76
C PHE A 125 20.30 0.55 -3.42
N ILE A 126 20.41 -0.24 -4.48
CA ILE A 126 21.63 -0.35 -5.28
C ILE A 126 22.00 1.02 -5.88
N GLY A 127 21.01 1.73 -6.43
CA GLY A 127 21.19 3.08 -6.94
C GLY A 127 21.74 4.06 -5.89
N HIS A 128 21.15 4.08 -4.69
CA HIS A 128 21.61 4.92 -3.59
C HIS A 128 23.03 4.55 -3.13
N TYR A 129 23.35 3.27 -3.02
CA TYR A 129 24.72 2.84 -2.70
C TYR A 129 25.74 3.38 -3.72
N MET A 130 25.47 3.20 -5.01
CA MET A 130 26.34 3.67 -6.08
C MET A 130 26.45 5.20 -6.09
N ASP A 131 25.35 5.90 -5.81
CA ASP A 131 25.32 7.35 -5.71
C ASP A 131 26.21 7.88 -4.58
N GLN A 132 26.12 7.30 -3.38
CA GLN A 132 26.97 7.68 -2.25
C GLN A 132 28.46 7.43 -2.53
N LYS A 133 28.80 6.33 -3.23
CA LYS A 133 30.16 6.07 -3.71
C LYS A 133 30.64 7.11 -4.71
N ARG A 134 29.80 7.45 -5.70
CA ARG A 134 30.09 8.49 -6.71
C ARG A 134 30.31 9.86 -6.06
N LEU A 135 29.49 10.21 -5.08
CA LEU A 135 29.56 11.47 -4.33
C LEU A 135 30.71 11.52 -3.30
N LYS A 136 31.44 10.41 -3.10
CA LYS A 136 32.54 10.27 -2.12
C LYS A 136 32.12 10.69 -0.72
N GLN A 137 30.90 10.32 -0.31
CA GLN A 137 30.35 10.71 0.99
C GLN A 137 31.15 10.07 2.13
N GLY A 138 31.41 10.87 3.17
CA GLY A 138 32.15 10.47 4.37
C GLY A 138 31.31 9.62 5.32
N LEU A 139 31.89 9.27 6.47
CA LEU A 139 31.19 8.53 7.51
C LEU A 139 30.06 9.37 8.12
N TYR A 140 28.87 8.80 8.23
CA TYR A 140 27.74 9.42 8.90
C TYR A 140 27.79 9.17 10.41
N ARG A 141 27.62 10.23 11.21
CA ARG A 141 27.37 10.16 12.66
C ARG A 141 26.12 10.98 12.97
N HIS A 142 25.17 10.36 13.66
CA HIS A 142 23.90 11.02 13.97
C HIS A 142 24.11 12.18 14.98
N PRO A 143 23.48 13.35 14.76
CA PRO A 143 23.53 14.48 15.69
C PRO A 143 22.95 14.12 17.07
N TRP A 144 23.57 14.60 18.14
CA TRP A 144 23.12 14.32 19.51
C TRP A 144 21.88 15.11 19.93
N ASP A 145 21.68 16.28 19.34
CA ASP A 145 20.50 17.13 19.55
C ASP A 145 19.21 16.52 18.97
N ASP A 146 19.32 15.56 18.05
CA ASP A 146 18.22 14.74 17.53
C ASP A 146 18.00 13.43 18.35
N ILE A 147 18.74 13.23 19.45
CA ILE A 147 18.60 12.07 20.34
C ILE A 147 18.14 12.50 21.73
N SER A 148 16.94 12.03 22.12
CA SER A 148 16.48 12.16 23.51
C SER A 148 17.07 11.05 24.39
N TYR A 149 18.08 11.40 25.18
CA TYR A 149 18.69 10.50 26.15
C TYR A 149 17.84 10.45 27.43
N VAL A 150 17.01 9.42 27.57
CA VAL A 150 16.23 9.13 28.79
C VAL A 150 16.88 7.95 29.51
N LEU A 151 17.91 8.25 30.30
CA LEU A 151 18.64 7.23 31.07
C LEU A 151 17.91 6.93 32.39
N PRO A 152 17.88 5.67 32.86
CA PRO A 152 17.32 5.35 34.16
C PRO A 152 18.12 6.03 35.29
N GLU A 153 17.43 6.44 36.35
CA GLU A 153 18.09 6.96 37.56
C GLU A 153 18.97 5.87 38.18
N GLN A 154 20.24 6.20 38.45
CA GLN A 154 21.10 5.37 39.27
C GLN A 154 20.77 5.65 40.74
N TYR A 155 20.00 4.78 41.37
CA TYR A 155 19.89 4.75 42.82
C TYR A 155 21.20 4.18 43.37
N ASN A 156 22.04 5.06 43.95
CA ASN A 156 23.19 4.68 44.75
C ASN A 156 22.76 4.16 46.13
#